data_AF-A0A2T6ZB33-F1
#
_entry.id   AF-A0A2T6ZB33-F1
#
_cell.length_a   1.000
_cell.length_b   1.000
_cell.length_c   1.000
_cell.angle_alpha   90.00
_cell.angle_beta   90.00
_cell.angle_gamma   90.00
#
_symmetry.space_group_name_H-M   'P 1'
#
loop_
_entity.id
_entity.type
_entity.pdbx_description
1 polymer ?
#
loop_
_entity_poly.entity_id
_entity_poly.type
_entity_poly.pdbx_seq_one_letter_code
_entity_poly.pdbx_strand_id
1 'polypeptide(L)'
;PTQKLGTSTFLPTLLTGYISDSCSSTSSTTPPKHKKGPPEKKQRKNRMGQQARRALWEKKYGQNAAHLKQEAQRKERKVEKEKKKEGQTEGKLHPSWEAARKAREGKMVVVQEVLKSGSGGKKIVFD
;
A
#
# COMPACT_ATOMS: atom_id res chain seq x y z
N PRO A 1 -37.27 -10.45 52.51
CA PRO A 1 -38.05 -11.50 51.83
C PRO A 1 -39.34 -10.96 51.19
N THR A 2 -39.36 -10.77 49.87
CA THR A 2 -40.59 -10.70 49.06
C THR A 2 -40.24 -11.17 47.64
N GLN A 3 -40.67 -12.37 47.28
CA GLN A 3 -40.56 -12.89 45.91
C GLN A 3 -41.81 -12.44 45.12
N LYS A 4 -41.63 -11.77 43.98
CA LYS A 4 -42.73 -11.48 43.05
C LYS A 4 -42.91 -12.66 42.11
N LEU A 5 -44.12 -13.21 42.09
CA LEU A 5 -44.59 -14.22 41.14
C LEU A 5 -44.80 -13.54 39.79
N GLY A 6 -43.85 -13.70 38.88
CA GLY A 6 -43.94 -13.31 37.48
C GLY A 6 -44.11 -14.55 36.61
N THR A 7 -45.20 -14.58 35.84
CA THR A 7 -45.54 -15.61 34.86
C THR A 7 -44.36 -15.91 33.94
N SER A 8 -43.94 -17.18 33.90
CA SER A 8 -42.88 -17.69 33.02
C SER A 8 -42.97 -17.09 31.61
N THR A 9 -41.90 -16.42 31.19
CA THR A 9 -41.70 -15.86 29.84
C THR A 9 -41.18 -16.91 28.84
N PHE A 10 -41.38 -18.20 29.13
CA PHE A 10 -41.23 -19.23 28.11
C PHE A 10 -42.49 -19.27 27.24
N LEU A 11 -42.31 -18.89 25.97
CA LEU A 11 -43.31 -19.07 24.92
C LEU A 11 -43.61 -20.57 24.74
N PRO A 12 -44.87 -20.99 24.54
CA PRO A 12 -45.16 -22.38 24.23
C PRO A 12 -44.48 -22.78 22.91
N THR A 13 -43.69 -23.85 22.93
CA THR A 13 -43.20 -24.51 21.70
C THR A 13 -44.38 -25.13 20.97
N LEU A 14 -45.00 -24.39 20.07
CA LEU A 14 -45.88 -24.92 19.04
C LEU A 14 -45.36 -24.50 17.67
N LEU A 15 -44.14 -24.98 17.38
CA LEU A 15 -43.61 -25.06 16.04
C LEU A 15 -44.01 -26.43 15.45
N THR A 16 -45.31 -26.65 15.24
CA THR A 16 -45.80 -27.75 14.41
C THR A 16 -47.08 -27.28 13.73
N GLY A 17 -46.96 -27.03 12.43
CA GLY A 17 -47.97 -26.40 11.60
C GLY A 17 -49.28 -27.16 11.59
N TYR A 18 -50.35 -26.48 11.98
CA TYR A 18 -51.71 -26.90 11.69
C TYR A 18 -52.01 -26.57 10.23
N ILE A 19 -51.93 -27.56 9.35
CA ILE A 19 -52.39 -27.46 7.97
C ILE A 19 -53.86 -27.91 7.98
N SER A 20 -54.77 -26.96 7.74
CA SER A 20 -56.19 -27.23 7.62
C SER A 20 -56.47 -27.79 6.21
N ASP A 21 -56.81 -29.08 6.13
CA ASP A 21 -57.05 -29.84 4.89
C ASP A 21 -58.39 -29.50 4.22
N SER A 22 -58.60 -28.24 3.79
CA SER A 22 -59.81 -27.88 3.06
C SER A 22 -59.66 -26.74 2.03
N CYS A 23 -58.62 -26.77 1.19
CA CYS A 23 -58.71 -26.11 -0.12
C CYS A 23 -57.94 -26.87 -1.22
N SER A 24 -58.64 -27.05 -2.32
CA SER A 24 -58.30 -27.82 -3.51
C SER A 24 -57.09 -27.25 -4.27
N SER A 25 -56.05 -28.08 -4.44
CA SER A 25 -55.19 -28.21 -5.61
C SER A 25 -53.82 -28.71 -5.14
N THR A 26 -53.52 -29.95 -5.51
CA THR A 26 -52.15 -30.47 -5.52
C THR A 26 -51.30 -29.59 -6.43
N SER A 27 -50.73 -28.53 -5.87
CA SER A 27 -49.57 -27.90 -6.46
C SER A 27 -48.44 -28.90 -6.27
N SER A 28 -48.15 -29.64 -7.34
CA SER A 28 -46.93 -30.44 -7.43
C SER A 28 -45.75 -29.47 -7.32
N THR A 29 -45.39 -29.11 -6.10
CA THR A 29 -44.15 -28.41 -5.76
C THR A 29 -43.03 -29.44 -5.80
N THR A 30 -42.89 -30.12 -6.93
CA THR A 30 -41.62 -30.74 -7.29
C THR A 30 -40.78 -29.61 -7.85
N PRO A 31 -39.75 -29.11 -7.13
CA PRO A 31 -38.88 -28.11 -7.71
C PRO A 31 -38.32 -28.67 -9.02
N PRO A 32 -38.35 -27.90 -10.13
CA PRO A 32 -37.85 -28.37 -11.41
C PRO A 32 -36.42 -28.88 -11.21
N LYS A 33 -36.15 -30.12 -11.67
CA LYS A 33 -34.81 -30.69 -11.67
C LYS A 33 -33.95 -29.90 -12.65
N HIS A 34 -33.44 -28.76 -12.21
CA HIS A 34 -32.41 -28.03 -12.94
C HIS A 34 -31.24 -29.00 -13.14
N LYS A 35 -30.90 -29.29 -14.39
CA LYS A 35 -29.64 -29.97 -14.72
C LYS A 35 -28.54 -29.13 -14.10
N LYS A 36 -27.92 -29.63 -13.03
CA LYS A 36 -26.78 -28.96 -12.41
C LYS A 36 -25.69 -28.90 -13.47
N GLY A 37 -25.52 -27.74 -14.10
CA GLY A 37 -24.32 -27.43 -14.84
C GLY A 37 -23.11 -27.57 -13.90
N PRO A 38 -21.88 -27.62 -14.45
CA PRO A 38 -20.68 -27.67 -13.63
C PRO A 38 -20.76 -26.62 -12.51
N PRO A 39 -20.43 -27.00 -11.26
CA PRO A 39 -20.60 -26.10 -10.12
C PRO A 39 -19.84 -24.80 -10.38
N GLU A 40 -20.49 -23.67 -10.10
CA GLU A 40 -19.86 -22.36 -10.25
C GLU A 40 -18.58 -22.30 -9.41
N LYS A 41 -17.53 -21.72 -9.98
CA LYS A 41 -16.23 -21.65 -9.30
C LYS A 41 -16.39 -20.83 -8.02
N LYS A 42 -16.14 -21.45 -6.88
CA LYS A 42 -16.15 -20.78 -5.58
C LYS A 42 -15.18 -19.60 -5.61
N GLN A 43 -15.71 -18.37 -5.50
CA GLN A 43 -14.88 -17.17 -5.43
C GLN A 43 -13.97 -17.24 -4.20
N ARG A 44 -12.69 -16.95 -4.38
CA ARG A 44 -11.72 -17.03 -3.28
C ARG A 44 -12.05 -15.94 -2.26
N LYS A 45 -12.03 -16.29 -0.97
CA LYS A 45 -12.30 -15.38 0.16
C LYS A 45 -11.13 -14.44 0.48
N ASN A 46 -10.18 -14.29 -0.44
CA ASN A 46 -8.99 -13.50 -0.23
C ASN A 46 -9.32 -12.02 -0.43
N ARG A 47 -8.90 -11.19 0.52
CA ARG A 47 -8.99 -9.74 0.37
C ARG A 47 -8.20 -9.30 -0.86
N MET A 48 -8.81 -8.46 -1.68
CA MET A 48 -8.15 -7.88 -2.85
C MET A 48 -6.87 -7.13 -2.44
N GLY A 49 -5.88 -7.14 -3.33
CA GLY A 49 -4.60 -6.46 -3.13
C GLY A 49 -4.73 -4.94 -2.99
N GLN A 50 -3.64 -4.27 -2.58
CA GLN A 50 -3.66 -2.84 -2.26
C GLN A 50 -4.05 -1.96 -3.46
N GLN A 51 -3.60 -2.33 -4.67
CA GLN A 51 -3.98 -1.61 -5.89
C GLN A 51 -5.49 -1.72 -6.17
N ALA A 52 -6.05 -2.93 -6.10
CA ALA A 52 -7.48 -3.13 -6.28
C ALA A 52 -8.32 -2.41 -5.21
N ARG A 53 -7.85 -2.37 -3.97
CA ARG A 53 -8.49 -1.59 -2.89
C ARG A 53 -8.47 -0.08 -3.19
N ARG A 54 -7.34 0.45 -3.67
CA ARG A 54 -7.23 1.85 -4.10
C ARG A 54 -8.18 2.12 -5.26
N ALA A 55 -8.22 1.27 -6.28
CA ALA A 55 -9.14 1.40 -7.40
C ALA A 55 -10.62 1.36 -6.97
N LEU A 56 -10.98 0.51 -6.00
CA LEU A 56 -12.33 0.51 -5.42
C LEU A 56 -12.62 1.84 -4.71
N TRP A 57 -11.66 2.37 -3.95
CA TRP A 57 -11.82 3.67 -3.29
C TRP A 57 -11.87 4.84 -4.27
N GLU A 58 -11.06 4.82 -5.32
CA GLU A 58 -11.11 5.80 -6.42
C GLU A 58 -12.45 5.75 -7.14
N LYS A 59 -13.02 4.56 -7.39
CA LYS A 59 -14.38 4.44 -7.94
C LYS A 59 -15.45 4.98 -7.00
N LYS A 60 -15.29 4.78 -5.68
CA LYS A 60 -16.27 5.24 -4.67
C LYS A 60 -16.23 6.74 -4.41
N TYR A 61 -15.04 7.33 -4.40
CA TYR A 61 -14.81 8.71 -3.94
C TYR A 61 -14.25 9.63 -5.03
N GLY A 62 -13.86 9.11 -6.19
CA GLY A 62 -13.27 9.87 -7.29
C GLY A 62 -12.05 10.68 -6.82
N GLN A 63 -12.03 11.97 -7.20
CA GLN A 63 -10.99 12.93 -6.83
C GLN A 63 -10.88 13.18 -5.31
N ASN A 64 -11.92 12.82 -4.54
CA ASN A 64 -11.91 12.97 -3.09
C ASN A 64 -11.23 11.83 -2.34
N ALA A 65 -10.77 10.78 -3.03
CA ALA A 65 -10.08 9.66 -2.42
C ALA A 65 -8.81 10.13 -1.66
N ALA A 66 -8.66 9.69 -0.41
CA ALA A 66 -7.56 10.13 0.46
C ALA A 66 -6.17 9.85 -0.14
N HIS A 67 -6.01 8.73 -0.84
CA HIS A 67 -4.74 8.38 -1.50
C HIS A 67 -4.38 9.36 -2.63
N LEU A 68 -5.35 9.81 -3.45
CA LEU A 68 -5.11 10.78 -4.51
C LEU A 68 -4.72 12.15 -3.93
N LYS A 69 -5.40 12.59 -2.87
CA LYS A 69 -5.07 13.83 -2.16
C LYS A 69 -3.66 13.79 -1.57
N GLN A 70 -3.28 12.69 -0.93
CA GLN A 70 -1.93 12.50 -0.39
C GLN A 70 -0.87 12.46 -1.50
N GLU A 71 -1.18 11.84 -2.64
CA GLU A 71 -0.27 11.80 -3.79
C GLU A 71 -0.07 13.19 -4.38
N ALA A 72 -1.13 13.98 -4.53
CA ALA A 72 -1.06 15.36 -5.01
C ALA A 72 -0.20 16.23 -4.08
N GLN A 73 -0.47 16.21 -2.77
CA GLN A 73 0.33 16.93 -1.78
C GLN A 73 1.81 16.51 -1.82
N ARG A 74 2.09 15.21 -1.98
CA ARG A 74 3.47 14.71 -2.08
C ARG A 74 4.16 15.21 -3.35
N LYS A 75 3.45 15.30 -4.48
CA LYS A 75 3.98 15.87 -5.73
C LYS A 75 4.29 17.36 -5.56
N GLU A 76 3.39 18.14 -4.96
CA GLU A 76 3.60 19.56 -4.67
C GLU A 76 4.84 19.80 -3.81
N ARG A 77 4.98 19.04 -2.70
CA ARG A 77 6.16 19.13 -1.82
C ARG A 77 7.46 18.75 -2.54
N LYS A 78 7.39 17.83 -3.50
CA LYS A 78 8.56 17.44 -4.31
C LYS A 78 8.97 18.59 -5.23
N VAL A 79 8.02 19.20 -5.93
CA VAL A 79 8.26 20.37 -6.80
C VAL A 79 8.81 21.54 -6.00
N GLU A 80 8.25 21.83 -4.82
CA GLU A 80 8.75 22.89 -3.93
C GLU A 80 10.21 22.63 -3.52
N LYS A 81 10.55 21.39 -3.19
CA LYS A 81 11.91 21.01 -2.82
C LYS A 81 12.88 21.11 -4.00
N GLU A 82 12.44 20.79 -5.22
CA GLU A 82 13.23 20.93 -6.43
C GLU A 82 13.51 22.41 -6.74
N LYS A 83 12.49 23.27 -6.70
CA LYS A 83 12.67 24.73 -6.86
C LYS A 83 13.60 25.34 -5.81
N LYS A 84 13.51 24.90 -4.54
CA LYS A 84 14.44 25.34 -3.48
C LYS A 84 15.88 24.89 -3.73
N LYS A 85 16.09 23.72 -4.35
CA LYS A 85 17.42 23.23 -4.71
C LYS A 85 17.99 24.01 -5.89
N GLU A 86 17.18 24.29 -6.91
CA GLU A 86 17.59 25.08 -8.08
C GLU A 86 17.98 26.52 -7.68
N GLY A 87 17.21 27.16 -6.80
CA GLY A 87 17.59 28.46 -6.24
C GLY A 87 18.85 28.44 -5.37
N GLN A 88 19.17 27.30 -4.73
CA GLN A 88 20.43 27.12 -3.98
C GLN A 88 21.64 26.80 -4.87
N THR A 89 21.44 26.38 -6.13
CA THR A 89 22.56 26.19 -7.07
C THR A 89 23.04 27.48 -7.70
N GLU A 90 22.22 28.54 -7.72
CA GLU A 90 22.58 29.86 -8.26
C GLU A 90 23.12 30.83 -7.19
N GLY A 91 22.72 30.65 -5.92
CA GLY A 91 23.18 31.47 -4.80
C GLY A 91 24.32 30.81 -4.02
N LYS A 92 25.54 31.35 -4.16
CA LYS A 92 26.70 31.12 -3.27
C LYS A 92 26.96 29.62 -3.00
N LEU A 93 27.62 28.96 -3.97
CA LEU A 93 28.36 27.74 -3.70
C LEU A 93 29.29 28.01 -2.50
N HIS A 94 29.05 27.37 -1.35
CA HIS A 94 29.82 27.65 -0.14
C HIS A 94 31.33 27.40 -0.40
N PRO A 95 32.24 28.30 0.06
CA PRO A 95 33.67 28.22 -0.24
C PRO A 95 34.35 26.93 0.28
N SER A 96 33.71 26.18 1.19
CA SER A 96 34.18 24.87 1.63
C SER A 96 34.02 23.76 0.57
N TRP A 97 33.21 23.97 -0.47
CA TRP A 97 32.99 22.96 -1.52
C TRP A 97 33.96 23.09 -2.70
N GLU A 98 34.38 24.31 -3.05
CA GLU A 98 35.44 24.55 -4.03
C GLU A 98 36.79 24.00 -3.54
N ALA A 99 37.07 24.14 -2.24
CA ALA A 99 38.25 23.55 -1.61
C ALA A 99 38.26 22.02 -1.71
N ALA A 100 37.09 21.37 -1.57
CA ALA A 100 36.98 19.92 -1.71
C ALA A 100 37.20 19.42 -3.15
N ARG A 101 36.78 20.19 -4.17
CA ARG A 101 37.02 19.88 -5.59
C ARG A 101 38.49 20.09 -5.95
N LYS A 102 39.07 21.23 -5.55
CA LYS A 102 40.49 21.54 -5.76
C LYS A 102 41.41 20.58 -5.02
N ALA A 103 41.02 20.10 -3.83
CA ALA A 103 41.74 19.05 -3.13
C ALA A 103 41.66 17.69 -3.85
N ARG A 104 40.56 17.36 -4.53
CA ARG A 104 40.42 16.11 -5.29
C ARG A 104 41.19 16.16 -6.60
N GLU A 105 41.17 17.29 -7.30
CA GLU A 105 42.00 17.54 -8.48
C GLU A 105 43.48 17.57 -8.12
N GLY A 106 43.87 18.28 -7.06
CA GLY A 106 45.25 18.25 -6.54
C GLY A 106 45.69 16.84 -6.16
N LYS A 107 44.83 16.05 -5.49
CA LYS A 107 45.10 14.63 -5.20
C LYS A 107 45.25 13.79 -6.47
N MET A 108 44.41 14.01 -7.49
CA MET A 108 44.55 13.30 -8.77
C MET A 108 45.78 13.72 -9.55
N VAL A 109 46.15 15.00 -9.53
CA VAL A 109 47.38 15.50 -10.16
C VAL A 109 48.61 14.93 -9.45
N VAL A 110 48.63 14.89 -8.11
CA VAL A 110 49.71 14.26 -7.33
C VAL A 110 49.78 12.76 -7.63
N VAL A 111 48.65 12.04 -7.67
CA VAL A 111 48.64 10.62 -8.05
C VAL A 111 49.12 10.42 -9.48
N GLN A 112 48.76 11.31 -10.41
CA GLN A 112 49.14 11.23 -11.81
C GLN A 112 50.62 11.60 -12.03
N GLU A 113 51.16 12.55 -11.25
CA GLU A 113 52.59 12.86 -11.20
C GLU A 113 53.41 11.74 -10.57
N VAL A 114 52.94 11.11 -9.49
CA VAL A 114 53.61 9.93 -8.88
C VAL A 114 53.64 8.75 -9.86
N LEU A 115 52.58 8.58 -10.67
CA LEU A 115 52.54 7.59 -11.74
C LEU A 115 53.43 7.95 -12.94
N LYS A 116 53.55 9.24 -13.30
CA LYS A 116 54.41 9.71 -14.41
C LYS A 116 55.90 9.83 -14.05
N SER A 117 56.20 10.18 -12.81
CA SER A 117 57.57 10.27 -12.29
C SER A 117 58.15 8.92 -11.90
N GLY A 118 57.35 7.84 -11.99
CA GLY A 118 57.78 6.46 -11.80
C GLY A 118 58.61 6.30 -10.53
N SER A 119 57.94 6.20 -9.37
CA SER A 119 58.52 5.97 -8.02
C SER A 119 59.76 5.06 -8.02
N GLY A 120 60.93 5.64 -8.31
CA GLY A 120 62.23 5.03 -8.20
C GLY A 120 62.62 5.06 -6.73
N GLY A 121 62.27 3.99 -6.01
CA GLY A 121 62.55 3.85 -4.58
C GLY A 121 64.02 4.07 -4.29
N LYS A 122 64.33 5.11 -3.49
CA LYS A 122 65.69 5.39 -3.01
C LYS A 122 66.06 4.29 -2.01
N LYS A 123 66.92 3.35 -2.42
CA LYS A 123 67.44 2.30 -1.54
C LYS A 123 68.45 2.92 -0.58
N ILE A 124 68.12 2.87 0.70
CA ILE A 124 69.01 3.23 1.79
C ILE A 124 69.86 1.99 2.08
N VAL A 125 71.16 2.09 1.83
CA VAL A 125 72.15 1.08 2.26
C VAL A 125 72.74 1.60 3.56
N PHE A 126 72.66 0.79 4.61
CA PHE A 126 73.31 1.05 5.90
C PHE A 126 74.75 0.52 5.84
N ASP A 127 75.69 1.35 6.33
CA ASP A 127 77.12 1.06 6.51
C ASP A 127 77.34 0.01 7.62
#